data_AF-A0A953GNH1-F1
#
_entry.id   AF-A0A953GNH1-F1
#
_cell.length_a   1.000
_cell.length_b   1.000
_cell.length_c   1.000
_cell.angle_alpha   90.00
_cell.angle_beta   90.00
_cell.angle_gamma   90.00
#
_symmetry.space_group_name_H-M   'P 1'
#
loop_
_entity.id
_entity.type
_entity.pdbx_description
1 polymer ?
#
loop_
_entity_poly.entity_id
_entity_poly.type
_entity_poly.pdbx_seq_one_letter_code
_entity_poly.pdbx_strand_id
1 'polypeptide(L)'
;MALHLVEKNPKMEELNELEKAILSKLSVKYPTIQEHIPFLRVLNREVTGVGMYVDFCYVKDPQVSIPCLEISDGCISTNENIEIQGLKYGIGYEVDVSDEKIKFIEFITYGEEWDGVIKDYRFI
;
A
#
# COMPACT_ATOMS: atom_id res chain seq x y z
N MET A 1 19.60 -34.30 4.47
CA MET A 1 19.72 -33.60 3.17
C MET A 1 18.32 -33.18 2.76
N ALA A 2 18.13 -31.88 2.55
CA ALA A 2 16.95 -31.15 2.05
C ALA A 2 15.62 -31.29 2.84
N LEU A 3 15.36 -30.30 3.71
CA LEU A 3 14.00 -29.87 4.02
C LEU A 3 13.34 -29.41 2.72
N HIS A 4 12.25 -30.05 2.33
CA HIS A 4 11.37 -29.53 1.29
C HIS A 4 10.52 -28.44 1.95
N LEU A 5 11.01 -27.20 1.91
CA LEU A 5 10.17 -26.03 2.13
C LEU A 5 9.18 -26.01 0.95
N VAL A 6 7.96 -26.48 1.21
CA VAL A 6 6.84 -26.18 0.32
C VAL A 6 6.66 -24.68 0.39
N GLU A 7 7.14 -23.96 -0.62
CA GLU A 7 6.75 -22.58 -0.86
C GLU A 7 5.22 -22.58 -0.95
N LYS A 8 4.55 -22.18 0.13
CA LYS A 8 3.16 -21.75 0.06
C LYS A 8 3.17 -20.63 -0.97
N ASN A 9 2.59 -20.86 -2.14
CA ASN A 9 2.21 -19.76 -3.02
C ASN A 9 1.48 -18.74 -2.14
N PRO A 10 2.01 -17.52 -1.96
CA PRO A 10 1.30 -16.51 -1.20
C PRO A 10 -0.02 -16.30 -1.94
N LYS A 11 -1.13 -16.45 -1.20
CA LYS A 11 -2.45 -16.24 -1.76
C LYS A 11 -2.53 -14.76 -2.08
N MET A 12 -2.36 -14.41 -3.35
CA MET A 12 -2.49 -13.03 -3.82
C MET A 12 -3.90 -12.54 -3.54
N GLU A 13 -4.03 -11.54 -2.68
CA GLU A 13 -5.32 -10.99 -2.28
C GLU A 13 -5.66 -9.75 -3.11
N GLU A 14 -6.95 -9.42 -3.17
CA GLU A 14 -7.38 -8.13 -3.70
C GLU A 14 -7.03 -7.02 -2.71
N LEU A 15 -6.86 -5.81 -3.24
CA LEU A 15 -6.73 -4.61 -2.41
C LEU A 15 -8.04 -4.40 -1.63
N ASN A 16 -7.93 -3.96 -0.39
CA ASN A 16 -9.10 -3.51 0.38
C ASN A 16 -9.53 -2.11 -0.05
N GLU A 17 -10.66 -1.65 0.48
CA GLU A 17 -11.25 -0.37 0.09
C GLU A 17 -10.39 0.84 0.49
N LEU A 18 -9.67 0.79 1.61
CA LEU A 18 -8.76 1.85 2.02
C LEU A 18 -7.55 1.97 1.09
N GLU A 19 -6.91 0.85 0.79
CA GLU A 19 -5.77 0.76 -0.15
C GLU A 19 -6.16 1.31 -1.52
N LYS A 20 -7.33 0.89 -2.06
CA LYS A 20 -7.86 1.43 -3.32
C LYS A 20 -8.15 2.93 -3.23
N ALA A 21 -8.75 3.38 -2.13
CA ALA A 21 -9.10 4.79 -1.95
C ALA A 21 -7.86 5.68 -1.94
N ILE A 22 -6.79 5.25 -1.27
CA ILE A 22 -5.49 5.96 -1.25
C ILE A 22 -4.93 6.07 -2.67
N LEU A 23 -4.82 4.94 -3.40
CA LEU A 23 -4.29 4.94 -4.76
C LEU A 23 -5.14 5.78 -5.72
N SER A 24 -6.47 5.72 -5.59
CA SER A 24 -7.40 6.52 -6.40
C SER A 24 -7.31 8.01 -6.09
N LYS A 25 -6.96 8.38 -4.85
CA LYS A 25 -6.76 9.78 -4.47
C LYS A 25 -5.44 10.32 -5.02
N LEU A 26 -4.37 9.53 -4.92
CA LEU A 26 -3.07 9.87 -5.52
C LEU A 26 -3.16 9.99 -7.04
N SER A 27 -4.04 9.22 -7.70
CA SER A 27 -4.21 9.27 -9.15
C SER A 27 -4.75 10.61 -9.66
N VAL A 28 -5.34 11.45 -8.80
CA VAL A 28 -5.71 12.84 -9.16
C VAL A 28 -4.47 13.66 -9.53
N LYS A 29 -3.36 13.46 -8.81
CA LYS A 29 -2.08 14.16 -9.07
C LYS A 29 -1.17 13.37 -10.01
N TYR A 30 -1.23 12.04 -9.95
CA TYR A 30 -0.42 11.13 -10.76
C TYR A 30 -1.33 10.16 -11.54
N PRO A 31 -1.95 10.59 -12.66
CA PRO A 31 -3.01 9.85 -13.36
C PRO A 31 -2.66 8.42 -13.74
N THR A 32 -1.38 8.12 -14.02
CA THR A 32 -0.91 6.77 -14.37
C THR A 32 -1.13 5.76 -13.25
N ILE A 33 -1.19 6.17 -11.97
CA ILE A 33 -1.53 5.27 -10.84
C ILE A 33 -2.86 4.56 -11.10
N GLN A 34 -3.85 5.25 -11.70
CA GLN A 34 -5.17 4.68 -11.96
C GLN A 34 -5.10 3.45 -12.87
N GLU A 35 -4.18 3.46 -13.83
CA GLU A 35 -3.99 2.38 -14.80
C GLU A 35 -3.26 1.18 -14.19
N HIS A 36 -2.55 1.38 -13.07
CA HIS A 36 -1.86 0.30 -12.36
C HIS A 36 -2.83 -0.48 -11.45
N ILE A 37 -3.82 0.17 -10.84
CA ILE A 37 -4.73 -0.42 -9.83
C ILE A 37 -5.34 -1.78 -10.26
N PRO A 38 -5.87 -1.96 -11.49
CA PRO A 38 -6.49 -3.23 -11.90
C PRO A 38 -5.54 -4.44 -11.86
N PHE A 39 -4.23 -4.20 -11.97
CA PHE A 39 -3.20 -5.23 -12.06
C PHE A 39 -2.49 -5.52 -10.74
N LEU A 40 -2.74 -4.71 -9.71
CA LEU A 40 -2.15 -4.92 -8.39
C LEU A 40 -2.85 -6.05 -7.65
N ARG A 41 -2.07 -6.84 -6.93
CA ARG A 41 -2.54 -7.76 -5.89
C ARG A 41 -1.68 -7.60 -4.65
N VAL A 42 -2.27 -7.86 -3.50
CA VAL A 42 -1.55 -7.86 -2.23
C VAL A 42 -0.81 -9.18 -2.11
N LEU A 43 0.50 -9.08 -1.97
CA LEU A 43 1.39 -10.20 -1.70
C LEU A 43 1.36 -10.56 -0.21
N ASN A 44 1.41 -9.54 0.65
CA ASN A 44 1.41 -9.68 2.11
C ASN A 44 0.91 -8.40 2.80
N ARG A 45 0.41 -8.56 4.04
CA ARG A 45 0.21 -7.47 4.99
C ARG A 45 0.99 -7.79 6.26
N GLU A 46 2.03 -7.02 6.55
CA GLU A 46 2.86 -7.20 7.74
C GLU A 46 2.58 -6.10 8.75
N VAL A 47 1.99 -6.46 9.89
CA VAL A 47 1.75 -5.56 11.01
C VAL A 47 2.99 -5.50 11.88
N THR A 48 3.53 -4.30 12.08
CA THR A 48 4.79 -4.08 12.82
C THR A 48 4.56 -3.70 14.29
N GLY A 49 3.30 -3.57 14.70
CA GLY A 49 2.87 -3.08 16.00
C GLY A 49 2.60 -1.57 16.01
N VAL A 50 3.37 -0.76 15.29
CA VAL A 50 3.15 0.71 15.16
C VAL A 50 2.86 1.15 13.72
N GLY A 51 2.44 0.20 12.90
CA GLY A 51 2.21 0.40 11.48
C GLY A 51 1.94 -0.91 10.76
N MET A 52 1.85 -0.82 9.44
CA MET A 52 1.66 -1.97 8.58
C MET A 52 2.27 -1.74 7.20
N TYR A 53 2.99 -2.73 6.68
CA TYR A 53 3.39 -2.77 5.27
C TYR A 53 2.39 -3.60 4.49
N VAL A 54 1.93 -3.08 3.35
CA VAL A 54 1.11 -3.79 2.36
C VAL A 54 1.93 -3.94 1.09
N ASP A 55 2.56 -5.10 0.93
CA ASP A 55 3.38 -5.41 -0.23
C ASP A 55 2.49 -5.80 -1.42
N PHE A 56 2.82 -5.28 -2.60
CA PHE A 56 2.11 -5.59 -3.83
C PHE A 56 2.94 -6.42 -4.80
N CYS A 57 2.21 -7.12 -5.66
CA CYS A 57 2.71 -7.67 -6.90
C CYS A 57 1.78 -7.31 -8.05
N TYR A 58 2.29 -7.43 -9.28
CA TYR A 58 1.51 -7.23 -10.49
C TYR A 58 1.14 -8.59 -11.10
N VAL A 59 -0.16 -8.85 -11.28
CA VAL A 59 -0.61 -10.06 -12.02
C VAL A 59 -0.40 -9.94 -13.52
N LYS A 60 -0.21 -8.71 -14.01
CA LYS A 60 0.12 -8.38 -15.39
C LYS A 60 0.84 -7.04 -15.43
N ASP A 61 1.74 -6.86 -16.39
CA ASP A 61 2.37 -5.56 -16.61
C ASP A 61 1.35 -4.50 -17.07
N PRO A 62 1.26 -3.33 -16.40
CA PRO A 62 0.30 -2.28 -16.71
C PRO A 62 0.50 -1.60 -18.07
N GLN A 63 1.61 -1.85 -18.81
CA GLN A 63 1.97 -1.23 -20.10
C GLN A 63 2.16 0.31 -20.05
N VAL A 64 1.94 0.92 -18.89
CA VAL A 64 2.26 2.31 -18.58
C VAL A 64 3.19 2.34 -17.39
N SER A 65 4.08 3.32 -17.40
CA SER A 65 5.01 3.60 -16.32
C SER A 65 4.43 4.71 -15.45
N ILE A 66 4.58 4.63 -14.13
CA ILE A 66 4.41 5.82 -13.30
C ILE A 66 5.61 6.70 -13.64
N PRO A 67 5.39 7.88 -14.27
CA PRO A 67 6.49 8.73 -14.68
C PRO A 67 7.31 8.97 -13.44
N CYS A 68 8.63 8.82 -13.59
CA CYS A 68 9.60 9.13 -12.55
C CYS A 68 9.09 10.41 -11.87
N LEU A 69 8.63 10.27 -10.62
CA LEU A 69 8.73 11.36 -9.67
C LEU A 69 10.17 11.87 -9.87
N GLU A 70 10.52 13.14 -9.71
CA GLU A 70 11.90 13.59 -10.02
C GLU A 70 13.01 12.96 -9.12
N ILE A 71 12.72 11.81 -8.52
CA ILE A 71 13.43 10.91 -7.64
C ILE A 71 13.25 9.50 -8.25
N SER A 72 14.36 8.84 -8.64
CA SER A 72 14.36 7.52 -9.30
C SER A 72 13.67 6.42 -8.49
N ASP A 73 13.60 6.61 -7.18
CA ASP A 73 12.87 5.82 -6.19
C ASP A 73 12.28 6.82 -5.19
N GLY A 74 10.98 6.78 -4.95
CA GLY A 74 10.33 7.80 -4.12
C GLY A 74 9.06 7.33 -3.44
N CYS A 75 8.85 7.81 -2.22
CA CYS A 75 7.59 7.69 -1.52
C CYS A 75 6.63 8.81 -1.93
N ILE A 76 5.40 8.46 -2.27
CA ILE A 76 4.29 9.39 -2.44
C ILE A 76 3.46 9.35 -1.16
N SER A 77 3.37 10.46 -0.46
CA SER A 77 2.45 10.63 0.67
C SER A 77 1.62 11.90 0.50
N THR A 78 0.50 11.97 1.22
CA THR A 78 -0.17 13.23 1.51
C THR A 78 0.04 13.55 2.99
N ASN A 79 0.08 14.83 3.36
CA ASN A 79 0.06 15.25 4.77
C ASN A 79 -1.33 15.04 5.42
N GLU A 80 -2.17 14.20 4.82
CA GLU A 80 -3.51 13.91 5.33
C GLU A 80 -3.41 12.82 6.39
N ASN A 81 -4.31 12.91 7.35
CA ASN A 81 -4.49 11.88 8.35
C ASN A 81 -5.76 11.08 8.02
N ILE A 82 -5.75 9.80 8.33
CA ILE A 82 -6.86 8.89 8.15
C ILE A 82 -7.29 8.45 9.54
N GLU A 83 -8.42 8.98 10.00
CA GLU A 83 -9.05 8.49 11.22
C GLU A 83 -9.46 7.04 11.00
N ILE A 84 -9.10 6.16 11.94
CA ILE A 84 -9.53 4.77 11.97
C ILE A 84 -10.11 4.47 13.35
N GLN A 85 -11.29 3.85 13.38
CA GLN A 85 -11.91 3.44 14.63
C GLN A 85 -10.99 2.51 15.43
N GLY A 86 -10.60 2.95 16.63
CA GLY A 86 -9.72 2.20 17.53
C GLY A 86 -8.32 2.81 17.68
N LEU A 87 -7.96 3.75 16.81
CA LEU A 87 -6.75 4.57 16.94
C LEU A 87 -7.15 5.98 17.35
N LYS A 88 -6.43 6.56 18.31
CA LYS A 88 -6.70 7.92 18.80
C LYS A 88 -6.02 8.97 17.92
N TYR A 89 -4.89 8.67 17.30
CA TYR A 89 -4.21 9.60 16.37
C TYR A 89 -4.49 9.31 14.90
N GLY A 90 -5.15 8.20 14.58
CA GLY A 90 -5.36 7.77 13.19
C GLY A 90 -4.08 7.22 12.56
N ILE A 91 -4.03 7.21 11.24
CA ILE A 91 -2.86 6.76 10.49
C ILE A 91 -2.47 7.74 9.37
N GLY A 92 -1.17 7.87 9.15
CA GLY A 92 -0.61 8.36 7.90
C GLY A 92 -0.31 7.21 6.94
N TYR A 93 0.09 7.55 5.71
CA TYR A 93 0.55 6.57 4.75
C TYR A 93 1.67 7.09 3.85
N GLU A 94 2.48 6.17 3.35
CA GLU A 94 3.43 6.38 2.25
C GLU A 94 3.25 5.30 1.19
N VAL A 95 3.33 5.66 -0.09
CA VAL A 95 3.26 4.72 -1.22
C VAL A 95 4.60 4.70 -1.91
N ASP A 96 5.28 3.57 -1.87
CA ASP A 96 6.56 3.40 -2.58
C ASP A 96 6.33 3.18 -4.07
N VAL A 97 7.03 3.97 -4.86
CA VAL A 97 7.17 3.78 -6.30
C VAL A 97 8.65 3.66 -6.63
N SER A 98 9.03 2.49 -7.14
CA SER A 98 10.38 2.18 -7.62
C SER A 98 10.28 1.35 -8.90
N ASP A 99 11.28 1.47 -9.78
CA ASP A 99 11.22 0.95 -11.15
C ASP A 99 9.90 1.31 -11.88
N GLU A 100 9.42 2.54 -11.68
CA GLU A 100 8.18 3.06 -12.29
C GLU A 100 6.90 2.28 -11.92
N LYS A 101 6.94 1.49 -10.84
CA LYS A 101 5.86 0.61 -10.37
C LYS A 101 5.61 0.77 -8.87
N ILE A 102 4.38 0.53 -8.45
CA ILE A 102 3.98 0.58 -7.03
C ILE A 102 4.49 -0.69 -6.36
N LYS A 103 5.28 -0.55 -5.28
CA LYS A 103 5.77 -1.72 -4.53
C LYS A 103 4.97 -1.99 -3.28
N PHE A 104 4.73 -0.97 -2.45
CA PHE A 104 4.00 -1.14 -1.20
C PHE A 104 3.28 0.13 -0.75
N ILE A 105 2.35 -0.04 0.21
CA ILE A 105 1.87 1.04 1.08
C ILE A 105 2.41 0.79 2.48
N GLU A 106 3.02 1.80 3.09
CA GLU A 106 3.32 1.84 4.52
C GLU A 106 2.25 2.65 5.23
N PHE A 107 1.66 2.09 6.28
CA PHE A 107 0.77 2.77 7.20
C PHE A 107 1.48 3.06 8.53
N ILE A 108 1.31 4.27 9.06
CA ILE A 108 2.04 4.77 10.24
C ILE A 108 1.02 5.26 11.28
N THR A 109 1.08 4.75 12.52
CA THR A 109 0.08 5.05 13.58
C THR A 109 0.51 6.14 14.56
N TYR A 110 1.54 6.92 14.22
CA TYR A 110 2.09 7.98 15.08
C TYR A 110 2.48 7.50 16.49
N GLY A 111 2.92 6.25 16.60
CA GLY A 111 3.37 5.63 17.85
C GLY A 111 2.29 4.91 18.67
N GLU A 112 1.08 4.77 18.13
CA GLU A 112 0.04 3.93 18.74
C GLU A 112 0.19 2.46 18.37
N GLU A 113 -0.06 1.56 19.32
CA GLU A 113 -0.09 0.13 19.03
C GLU A 113 -1.32 -0.20 18.17
N TRP A 114 -1.12 -0.98 17.11
CA TRP A 114 -2.16 -1.35 16.17
C TRP A 114 -2.04 -2.80 15.72
N ASP A 115 -3.18 -3.48 15.61
CA ASP A 115 -3.31 -4.87 15.18
C ASP A 115 -3.48 -5.03 13.65
N GLY A 116 -3.44 -3.93 12.90
CA GLY A 116 -3.63 -3.90 11.45
C GLY A 116 -5.09 -4.02 10.99
N VAL A 117 -6.05 -4.11 11.91
CA VAL A 117 -7.47 -4.24 11.53
C VAL A 117 -8.00 -2.87 11.10
N ILE A 118 -8.33 -2.76 9.80
CA ILE A 118 -8.99 -1.59 9.23
C ILE A 118 -10.51 -1.73 9.45
N LYS A 119 -11.05 -0.87 10.32
CA LYS A 119 -12.49 -0.72 10.59
C LYS A 119 -13.04 0.48 9.82
N ASP A 120 -14.05 1.16 10.37
CA ASP A 120 -14.54 2.43 9.84
C ASP A 120 -13.39 3.45 9.77
N TYR A 121 -13.22 4.08 8.60
CA TYR A 121 -12.17 5.05 8.35
C TYR A 121 -12.70 6.32 7.66
N ARG A 122 -11.97 7.43 7.84
CA ARG A 122 -12.26 8.71 7.20
C ARG A 122 -10.99 9.51 6.96
N PHE A 123 -10.82 10.06 5.76
CA PHE A 123 -9.80 11.05 5.46
C PHE A 123 -10.19 12.41 6.07
N ILE A 124 -9.25 13.06 6.76
CA ILE A 124 -9.43 14.38 7.39
C ILE A 124 -8.50 15.44 6.80
#